data_AF-A5D9M8-F1
#
_entry.id   AF-A5D9M8-F1
#
_cell.length_a   1.000
_cell.length_b   1.000
_cell.length_c   1.000
_cell.angle_alpha   90.00
_cell.angle_beta   90.00
_cell.angle_gamma   90.00
#
_symmetry.space_group_name_H-M   'P 1'
#
loop_
_entity.id
_entity.type
_entity.pdbx_description
1 polymer ?
#
loop_
_entity_poly.entity_id
_entity_poly.type
_entity_poly.pdbx_seq_one_letter_code
_entity_poly.pdbx_strand_id
1 'polypeptide(L)'
;QEQFNSIAAHVMHCTDSGFGARLLELCNQGLFECLALNLHCLGGQQMELAAVINGRIRRMSRGVNPSLVSWLTTMMGLRLQVVLEHMPVGPDAILRYVRRVGDPPQPLPEEPMEVQGSERTSPEPQEWVPIIQQDIQSQRKVKPQPPLSDAYLSGMPAKRRKTMQGEGPQLLLSEAVSRAAKAAGARPLTSPESLSRDLEAPEVQESYRQQLRADIQKRLQEDPNYSPQRFPNAHRAFAEDP
;
A
#
# COMPACT_ATOMS: atom_id res chain seq x y z
N GLN A 1 -27.52 5.21 -3.41
CA GLN A 1 -28.28 4.41 -4.39
C GLN A 1 -29.07 5.30 -5.34
N GLU A 2 -29.77 6.34 -4.83
CA GLU A 2 -30.54 7.30 -5.66
C GLU A 2 -29.69 8.07 -6.69
N GLN A 3 -28.54 8.64 -6.30
CA GLN A 3 -27.68 9.40 -7.23
C GLN A 3 -27.14 8.56 -8.40
N PHE A 4 -26.74 7.31 -8.12
CA PHE A 4 -26.27 6.38 -9.16
C PHE A 4 -27.41 6.03 -10.14
N ASN A 5 -28.63 5.83 -9.63
CA ASN A 5 -29.79 5.58 -10.48
C ASN A 5 -30.14 6.79 -11.34
N SER A 6 -29.98 8.01 -10.82
CA SER A 6 -30.18 9.26 -11.58
C SER A 6 -29.20 9.40 -12.75
N ILE A 7 -27.91 9.13 -12.50
CA ILE A 7 -26.87 9.13 -13.55
C ILE A 7 -27.16 8.04 -14.58
N ALA A 8 -27.45 6.81 -14.14
CA ALA A 8 -27.75 5.70 -15.04
C ALA A 8 -29.01 5.97 -15.90
N ALA A 9 -30.06 6.54 -15.30
CA ALA A 9 -31.27 6.92 -16.03
C ALA A 9 -30.98 7.98 -17.09
N HIS A 10 -30.19 9.00 -16.77
CA HIS A 10 -29.77 10.03 -17.73
C HIS A 10 -28.95 9.44 -18.88
N VAL A 11 -28.00 8.54 -18.58
CA VAL A 11 -27.19 7.86 -19.61
C VAL A 11 -28.03 7.00 -20.56
N MET A 12 -29.05 6.32 -20.03
CA MET A 12 -29.87 5.39 -20.82
C MET A 12 -30.98 6.08 -21.63
N HIS A 13 -31.46 7.25 -21.21
CA HIS A 13 -32.67 7.87 -21.78
C HIS A 13 -32.44 9.25 -22.43
N CYS A 14 -31.31 9.90 -22.18
CA CYS A 14 -31.05 11.21 -22.78
C CYS A 14 -30.62 11.07 -24.25
N THR A 15 -31.36 11.72 -25.15
CA THR A 15 -31.09 11.75 -26.59
C THR A 15 -30.83 13.17 -27.11
N ASP A 16 -30.87 14.16 -26.22
CA ASP A 16 -30.72 15.58 -26.56
C ASP A 16 -29.24 16.03 -26.60
N SER A 17 -28.98 17.15 -27.27
CA SER A 17 -27.64 17.78 -27.34
C SER A 17 -27.10 18.23 -25.98
N GLY A 18 -27.95 18.32 -24.95
CA GLY A 18 -27.59 18.67 -23.57
C GLY A 18 -27.00 17.52 -22.75
N PHE A 19 -26.84 16.33 -23.33
CA PHE A 19 -26.36 15.12 -22.65
C PHE A 19 -25.11 15.37 -21.79
N GLY A 20 -24.06 15.93 -22.39
CA GLY A 20 -22.76 16.10 -21.74
C GLY A 20 -22.77 17.09 -20.58
N ALA A 21 -23.45 18.24 -20.76
CA ALA A 21 -23.54 19.28 -19.73
C ALA A 21 -24.28 18.74 -18.49
N ARG A 22 -25.41 18.06 -18.71
CA ARG A 22 -26.22 17.50 -17.63
C ARG A 22 -25.56 16.30 -16.96
N LEU A 23 -24.84 15.47 -17.71
CA LEU A 23 -24.06 14.38 -17.11
C LEU A 23 -22.94 14.93 -16.21
N LEU A 24 -22.24 15.98 -16.65
CA LEU A 24 -21.20 16.63 -15.86
C LEU A 24 -21.78 17.22 -14.57
N GLU A 25 -22.94 17.88 -14.65
CA GLU A 25 -23.65 18.42 -13.49
C GLU A 25 -24.00 17.31 -12.48
N LEU A 26 -24.61 16.21 -12.93
CA LEU A 26 -24.96 15.07 -12.08
C LEU A 26 -23.72 14.42 -11.43
N CYS A 27 -22.63 14.28 -12.19
CA CYS A 27 -21.36 13.75 -11.68
C CYS A 27 -20.75 14.68 -10.63
N ASN A 28 -20.77 15.99 -10.86
CA ASN A 28 -20.26 17.00 -9.92
C ASN A 28 -21.11 17.01 -8.65
N GLN A 29 -22.44 16.97 -8.76
CA GLN A 29 -23.35 16.85 -7.61
C GLN A 29 -22.99 15.64 -6.74
N GLY A 30 -22.86 14.46 -7.36
CA GLY A 30 -22.49 13.24 -6.64
C GLY A 30 -21.09 13.30 -6.00
N LEU A 31 -20.13 13.93 -6.68
CA LEU A 31 -18.79 14.15 -6.13
C LEU A 31 -18.81 15.05 -4.90
N PHE A 32 -19.50 16.19 -4.96
CA PHE A 32 -19.58 17.12 -3.84
C PHE A 32 -20.33 16.54 -2.64
N GLU A 33 -21.43 15.83 -2.86
CA GLU A 33 -22.15 15.12 -1.79
C GLU A 33 -21.25 14.06 -1.11
N CYS A 34 -20.46 13.33 -1.89
CA CYS A 34 -19.51 12.36 -1.37
C CYS A 34 -18.39 13.02 -0.55
N LEU A 35 -17.82 14.12 -1.05
CA LEU A 35 -16.78 14.88 -0.32
C LEU A 35 -17.33 15.44 0.99
N ALA A 36 -18.51 16.05 0.96
CA ALA A 36 -19.18 16.57 2.15
C ALA A 36 -19.44 15.46 3.18
N LEU A 37 -19.92 14.29 2.75
CA LEU A 37 -20.15 13.15 3.63
C LEU A 37 -18.87 12.62 4.26
N ASN A 38 -17.79 12.44 3.47
CA ASN A 38 -16.51 12.00 4.02
C ASN A 38 -15.95 13.03 5.01
N LEU A 39 -16.07 14.32 4.70
CA LEU A 39 -15.62 15.39 5.60
C LEU A 39 -16.42 15.40 6.91
N HIS A 40 -17.75 15.18 6.84
CA HIS A 40 -18.62 15.06 8.01
C HIS A 40 -18.24 13.85 8.88
N CYS A 41 -17.99 12.69 8.27
CA CYS A 41 -17.53 11.49 8.99
C CYS A 41 -16.15 11.68 9.66
N LEU A 42 -15.32 12.59 9.15
CA LEU A 42 -14.00 12.92 9.69
C LEU A 42 -14.03 14.14 10.65
N GLY A 43 -15.22 14.57 11.07
CA GLY A 43 -15.36 15.69 12.01
C GLY A 43 -14.94 17.04 11.44
N GLY A 44 -15.04 17.24 10.12
CA GLY A 44 -14.65 18.49 9.46
C GLY A 44 -13.16 18.61 9.13
N GLN A 45 -12.36 17.58 9.42
CA GLN A 45 -10.90 17.63 9.26
C GLN A 45 -10.48 17.41 7.80
N GLN A 46 -10.17 18.50 7.09
CA GLN A 46 -9.73 18.44 5.68
C GLN A 46 -8.41 17.68 5.49
N MET A 47 -7.50 17.75 6.46
CA MET A 47 -6.22 17.04 6.42
C MET A 47 -6.39 15.52 6.46
N GLU A 48 -7.34 15.02 7.27
CA GLU A 48 -7.68 13.61 7.34
C GLU A 48 -8.31 13.13 6.03
N LEU A 49 -9.18 13.95 5.43
CA LEU A 49 -9.76 13.65 4.12
C LEU A 49 -8.69 13.55 3.03
N ALA A 50 -7.75 14.50 3.01
CA ALA A 50 -6.61 14.47 2.10
C ALA A 50 -5.72 13.24 2.34
N ALA A 51 -5.48 12.85 3.60
CA ALA A 51 -4.72 11.65 3.94
C ALA A 51 -5.38 10.36 3.43
N VAL A 52 -6.70 10.23 3.57
CA VAL A 52 -7.49 9.10 3.06
C VAL A 52 -7.40 9.02 1.54
N ILE A 53 -7.63 10.14 0.85
CA ILE A 53 -7.57 10.22 -0.63
C ILE A 53 -6.16 9.87 -1.11
N ASN A 54 -5.12 10.44 -0.50
CA ASN A 54 -3.72 10.16 -0.83
C ASN A 54 -3.35 8.69 -0.58
N GLY A 55 -3.85 8.11 0.52
CA GLY A 55 -3.72 6.68 0.80
C GLY A 55 -4.38 5.81 -0.27
N ARG A 56 -5.51 6.25 -0.84
CA ARG A 56 -6.20 5.54 -1.92
C ARG A 56 -5.48 5.69 -3.26
N ILE A 57 -5.01 6.90 -3.61
CA ILE A 57 -4.21 7.17 -4.82
C ILE A 57 -2.98 6.26 -4.82
N ARG A 58 -2.21 6.23 -3.72
CA ARG A 58 -1.05 5.33 -3.59
C ARG A 58 -1.40 3.85 -3.77
N ARG A 59 -2.57 3.43 -3.28
CA ARG A 59 -3.02 2.03 -3.38
C ARG A 59 -3.50 1.66 -4.78
N MET A 60 -4.16 2.58 -5.48
CA MET A 60 -4.65 2.38 -6.85
C MET A 60 -3.53 2.49 -7.88
N SER A 61 -2.53 3.35 -7.63
CA SER A 61 -1.37 3.55 -8.50
C SER A 61 -0.22 2.57 -8.23
N ARG A 62 -0.51 1.38 -7.66
CA ARG A 62 0.50 0.34 -7.46
C ARG A 62 1.06 -0.09 -8.82
N GLY A 63 2.36 0.10 -9.02
CA GLY A 63 3.05 -0.19 -10.29
C GLY A 63 3.22 1.00 -11.23
N VAL A 64 2.72 2.19 -10.85
CA VAL A 64 2.99 3.45 -11.57
C VAL A 64 4.29 4.06 -11.06
N ASN A 65 5.02 4.80 -11.92
CA ASN A 65 6.26 5.49 -11.55
C ASN A 65 6.04 6.39 -10.30
N PRO A 66 6.87 6.26 -9.24
CA PRO A 66 6.71 7.02 -8.00
C PRO A 66 6.66 8.54 -8.17
N SER A 67 7.41 9.10 -9.13
CA SER A 67 7.42 10.54 -9.41
C SER A 67 6.08 11.02 -9.98
N LEU A 68 5.43 10.21 -10.83
CA LEU A 68 4.08 10.50 -11.34
C LEU A 68 3.03 10.41 -10.23
N VAL A 69 3.16 9.42 -9.35
CA VAL A 69 2.25 9.29 -8.19
C VAL A 69 2.42 10.48 -7.25
N SER A 70 3.66 10.91 -6.98
CA SER A 70 3.95 12.09 -6.18
C SER A 70 3.38 13.35 -6.81
N TRP A 71 3.60 13.56 -8.11
CA TRP A 71 3.03 14.68 -8.85
C TRP A 71 1.49 14.69 -8.82
N LEU A 72 0.84 13.55 -9.09
CA LEU A 72 -0.61 13.41 -9.00
C LEU A 72 -1.14 13.70 -7.59
N THR A 73 -0.43 13.24 -6.56
CA THR A 73 -0.79 13.48 -5.15
C THR A 73 -0.72 14.97 -4.83
N THR A 74 0.35 15.65 -5.23
CA THR A 74 0.52 17.09 -5.02
C THR A 74 -0.54 17.89 -5.79
N MET A 75 -0.78 17.55 -7.06
CA MET A 75 -1.80 18.22 -7.88
C MET A 75 -3.21 18.00 -7.31
N MET A 76 -3.53 16.77 -6.90
CA MET A 76 -4.80 16.46 -6.25
C MET A 76 -4.96 17.25 -4.95
N GLY A 77 -3.93 17.34 -4.11
CA GLY A 77 -3.97 18.11 -2.87
C GLY A 77 -4.32 19.58 -3.09
N LEU A 78 -3.64 20.23 -4.03
CA LEU A 78 -3.92 21.63 -4.39
C LEU A 78 -5.33 21.82 -4.96
N ARG A 79 -5.78 20.91 -5.83
CA ARG A 79 -7.15 20.97 -6.41
C ARG A 79 -8.22 20.71 -5.37
N LEU A 80 -8.00 19.75 -4.48
CA LEU A 80 -8.91 19.41 -3.40
C LEU A 80 -9.10 20.60 -2.46
N GLN A 81 -8.04 21.31 -2.11
CA GLN A 81 -8.13 22.50 -1.26
C GLN A 81 -9.11 23.54 -1.85
N VAL A 82 -8.92 23.92 -3.12
CA VAL A 82 -9.79 24.89 -3.80
C VAL A 82 -11.25 24.40 -3.87
N VAL A 83 -11.44 23.10 -4.12
CA VAL A 83 -12.76 22.45 -4.19
C VAL A 83 -13.46 22.48 -2.83
N LEU A 84 -12.73 22.23 -1.74
CA LEU A 84 -13.29 22.24 -0.38
C LEU A 84 -13.60 23.68 0.08
N GLU A 85 -12.80 24.67 -0.31
CA GLU A 85 -13.06 26.10 -0.02
C GLU A 85 -14.37 26.60 -0.68
N HIS A 86 -14.71 26.09 -1.86
CA HIS A 86 -15.90 26.49 -2.62
C HIS A 86 -16.97 25.40 -2.67
N MET A 87 -17.09 24.59 -1.61
CA MET A 87 -18.00 23.46 -1.59
C MET A 87 -19.46 23.93 -1.69
N PRO A 88 -20.22 23.55 -2.74
CA PRO A 88 -21.60 24.02 -2.95
C PRO A 88 -22.62 23.22 -2.11
N VAL A 89 -22.21 22.08 -1.55
CA VAL A 89 -23.08 21.20 -0.76
C VAL A 89 -22.86 21.48 0.72
N GLY A 90 -23.86 22.09 1.36
CA GLY A 90 -23.87 22.35 2.81
C GLY A 90 -24.08 21.08 3.66
N PRO A 91 -23.78 21.15 4.97
CA PRO A 91 -23.88 20.00 5.88
C PRO A 91 -25.31 19.45 5.99
N ASP A 92 -26.35 20.26 5.76
CA ASP A 92 -27.74 19.80 5.82
C ASP A 92 -28.11 18.85 4.68
N ALA A 93 -27.51 19.05 3.50
CA ALA A 93 -27.82 18.26 2.31
C ALA A 93 -27.35 16.80 2.40
N ILE A 94 -26.42 16.50 3.31
CA ILE A 94 -25.87 15.16 3.53
C ILE A 94 -26.50 14.42 4.72
N LEU A 95 -27.24 15.10 5.59
CA LEU A 95 -27.82 14.50 6.80
C LEU A 95 -28.73 13.31 6.49
N ARG A 96 -29.43 13.33 5.35
CA ARG A 96 -30.24 12.21 4.82
C ARG A 96 -29.45 10.90 4.62
N TYR A 97 -28.13 10.98 4.45
CA TYR A 97 -27.26 9.82 4.29
C TYR A 97 -26.64 9.35 5.62
N VAL A 98 -26.66 10.20 6.65
CA VAL A 98 -26.04 9.91 7.95
C VAL A 98 -27.03 9.11 8.80
N ARG A 99 -26.71 7.84 9.06
CA ARG A 99 -27.40 7.03 10.07
C ARG A 99 -26.57 7.04 11.35
N ARG A 100 -27.09 7.63 12.43
CA ARG A 100 -26.52 7.46 13.76
C ARG A 100 -26.96 6.10 14.30
N VAL A 101 -26.01 5.23 14.58
CA VAL A 101 -26.26 4.01 15.35
C VAL A 101 -26.17 4.42 16.81
N GLY A 102 -27.32 4.54 17.48
CA GLY A 102 -27.44 4.87 18.90
C GLY A 102 -27.86 6.33 19.15
N ASP A 103 -29.16 6.56 19.27
CA ASP A 103 -29.67 7.59 20.17
C ASP A 103 -29.98 6.91 21.50
N PRO A 104 -29.26 7.19 22.60
CA PRO A 104 -29.79 7.00 23.94
C PRO A 104 -30.84 8.10 24.24
N PRO A 105 -31.90 7.81 25.02
CA PRO A 105 -32.84 8.84 25.46
C PRO A 105 -32.15 9.91 26.33
N GLN A 106 -32.67 11.15 26.25
CA GLN A 106 -32.10 12.41 26.79
C GLN A 106 -31.47 12.32 28.20
N PRO A 107 -30.34 13.02 28.45
CA PRO A 107 -29.66 13.00 29.74
C PRO A 107 -30.22 14.05 30.74
N LEU A 108 -30.41 13.61 31.99
CA LEU A 108 -30.47 14.47 33.19
C LEU A 108 -29.05 14.94 33.57
N PRO A 109 -28.89 16.01 34.37
CA PRO A 109 -27.63 16.74 34.49
C PRO A 109 -26.55 16.05 35.32
N GLU A 110 -25.35 16.02 34.72
CA GLU A 110 -23.96 16.10 35.23
C GLU A 110 -23.53 15.34 36.50
N GLU A 111 -22.50 14.48 36.34
CA GLU A 111 -21.23 14.59 37.07
C GLU A 111 -20.04 14.14 36.18
N PRO A 112 -18.81 14.66 36.41
CA PRO A 112 -17.75 14.70 35.41
C PRO A 112 -16.66 13.64 35.63
N MET A 113 -16.17 12.97 34.56
CA MET A 113 -14.72 12.80 34.28
C MET A 113 -14.40 11.88 33.07
N GLU A 114 -13.45 12.37 32.28
CA GLU A 114 -12.34 11.68 31.60
C GLU A 114 -12.59 10.63 30.49
N VAL A 115 -12.52 11.13 29.25
CA VAL A 115 -11.48 10.85 28.23
C VAL A 115 -11.00 9.40 27.99
N GLN A 116 -11.28 8.96 26.75
CA GLN A 116 -10.53 8.04 25.85
C GLN A 116 -10.63 6.52 26.02
N GLY A 117 -11.06 5.88 24.93
CA GLY A 117 -10.31 4.75 24.38
C GLY A 117 -11.11 3.48 24.11
N SER A 118 -11.70 3.39 22.91
CA SER A 118 -12.04 2.14 22.19
C SER A 118 -12.82 1.07 22.97
N GLU A 119 -14.15 1.16 22.94
CA GLU A 119 -14.99 0.04 23.36
C GLU A 119 -15.14 -0.97 22.21
N ARG A 120 -14.31 -2.02 22.24
CA ARG A 120 -14.63 -3.27 21.54
C ARG A 120 -15.51 -4.09 22.47
N THR A 121 -16.78 -4.22 22.11
CA THR A 121 -17.75 -5.05 22.83
C THR A 121 -17.64 -6.51 22.43
N SER A 122 -16.83 -7.26 23.18
CA SER A 122 -17.05 -8.67 23.55
C SER A 122 -16.03 -9.02 24.65
N PRO A 123 -16.44 -9.60 25.79
CA PRO A 123 -15.47 -10.05 26.78
C PRO A 123 -14.67 -11.20 26.18
N GLU A 124 -13.37 -10.95 25.93
CA GLU A 124 -12.41 -12.01 25.64
C GLU A 124 -12.45 -13.02 26.81
N PRO A 125 -12.32 -14.34 26.56
CA PRO A 125 -12.21 -15.31 27.63
C PRO A 125 -11.19 -14.83 28.67
N GLN A 126 -11.55 -14.82 29.95
CA GLN A 126 -10.73 -14.23 31.02
C GLN A 126 -9.31 -14.83 31.09
N GLU A 127 -9.17 -16.08 30.63
CA GLU A 127 -7.92 -16.81 30.47
C GLU A 127 -6.98 -16.24 29.39
N TRP A 128 -7.49 -15.52 28.37
CA TRP A 128 -6.68 -14.92 27.30
C TRP A 128 -6.18 -13.52 27.65
N VAL A 129 -6.85 -12.82 28.57
CA VAL A 129 -6.47 -11.46 29.01
C VAL A 129 -4.97 -11.36 29.38
N PRO A 130 -4.38 -12.23 30.23
CA PRO A 130 -2.96 -12.14 30.53
C PRO A 130 -2.06 -12.44 29.32
N ILE A 131 -2.48 -13.35 28.43
CA ILE A 131 -1.74 -13.71 27.21
C ILE A 131 -1.71 -12.52 26.25
N ILE A 132 -2.84 -11.86 26.04
CA ILE A 132 -2.98 -10.69 25.17
C ILE A 132 -2.16 -9.52 25.70
N GLN A 133 -2.19 -9.27 27.02
CA GLN A 133 -1.37 -8.24 27.64
C GLN A 133 0.13 -8.49 27.45
N GLN A 134 0.57 -9.74 27.60
CA GLN A 134 1.96 -10.13 27.34
C GLN A 134 2.35 -9.97 25.87
N ASP A 135 1.48 -10.36 24.94
CA ASP A 135 1.70 -10.23 23.51
C ASP A 135 1.78 -8.77 23.06
N ILE A 136 0.95 -7.88 23.63
CA ILE A 136 1.01 -6.43 23.37
C ILE A 136 2.40 -5.88 23.73
N GLN A 137 2.94 -6.25 24.89
CA GLN A 137 4.27 -5.80 25.30
C GLN A 137 5.38 -6.41 24.45
N SER A 138 5.21 -7.67 24.01
CA SER A 138 6.18 -8.37 23.16
C SER A 138 6.19 -7.80 21.74
N GLN A 139 5.01 -7.49 21.17
CA GLN A 139 4.86 -6.94 19.83
C GLN A 139 5.41 -5.51 19.69
N ARG A 140 5.47 -4.74 20.78
CA ARG A 140 6.16 -3.44 20.82
C ARG A 140 7.65 -3.53 20.48
N LYS A 141 8.26 -4.72 20.62
CA LYS A 141 9.70 -4.97 20.37
C LYS A 141 9.94 -5.88 19.17
N VAL A 142 8.95 -6.07 18.29
CA VAL A 142 9.11 -6.96 17.12
C VAL A 142 10.23 -6.47 16.22
N LYS A 143 11.22 -7.35 16.01
CA LYS A 143 12.26 -7.14 15.00
C LYS A 143 11.64 -7.18 13.60
N PRO A 144 12.15 -6.39 12.64
CA PRO A 144 11.70 -6.48 11.26
C PRO A 144 11.71 -7.92 10.76
N GLN A 145 10.57 -8.37 10.23
CA GLN A 145 10.42 -9.72 9.71
C GLN A 145 11.36 -9.92 8.51
N PRO A 146 12.25 -10.93 8.51
CA PRO A 146 13.07 -11.24 7.35
C PRO A 146 12.20 -11.72 6.17
N PRO A 147 12.74 -11.69 4.94
CA PRO A 147 12.06 -12.24 3.77
C PRO A 147 11.53 -13.65 4.03
N LEU A 148 10.28 -13.88 3.64
CA LEU A 148 9.60 -15.16 3.83
C LEU A 148 10.21 -16.22 2.91
N SER A 149 10.27 -17.46 3.38
CA SER A 149 10.79 -18.58 2.59
C SER A 149 9.85 -18.95 1.43
N ASP A 150 10.41 -19.56 0.38
CA ASP A 150 9.63 -20.03 -0.77
C ASP A 150 8.56 -21.03 -0.39
N ALA A 151 8.83 -21.92 0.57
CA ALA A 151 7.85 -22.86 1.11
C ALA A 151 6.65 -22.11 1.71
N TYR A 152 6.89 -21.06 2.50
CA TYR A 152 5.82 -20.25 3.08
C TYR A 152 5.05 -19.46 2.01
N LEU A 153 5.77 -18.87 1.05
CA LEU A 153 5.15 -18.16 -0.06
C LEU A 153 4.31 -19.08 -0.94
N SER A 154 4.73 -20.33 -1.16
CA SER A 154 4.00 -21.29 -1.99
C SER A 154 2.57 -21.54 -1.49
N GLY A 155 2.36 -21.50 -0.16
CA GLY A 155 1.06 -21.64 0.48
C GLY A 155 0.19 -20.38 0.46
N MET A 156 0.73 -19.23 0.03
CA MET A 156 -0.05 -17.99 -0.08
C MET A 156 -0.92 -17.97 -1.34
N PRO A 157 -2.07 -17.25 -1.33
CA PRO A 157 -2.85 -17.00 -2.54
C PRO A 157 -1.99 -16.39 -3.66
N ALA A 158 -2.21 -16.82 -4.91
CA ALA A 158 -1.37 -16.44 -6.06
C ALA A 158 -1.16 -14.92 -6.21
N LYS A 159 -2.20 -14.11 -5.91
CA LYS A 159 -2.12 -12.64 -5.93
C LYS A 159 -1.15 -12.08 -4.88
N ARG A 160 -1.09 -12.67 -3.68
CA ARG A 160 -0.14 -12.30 -2.61
C ARG A 160 1.27 -12.81 -2.90
N ARG A 161 1.40 -13.99 -3.52
CA ARG A 161 2.70 -14.52 -3.97
C ARG A 161 3.41 -13.56 -4.90
N LYS A 162 2.72 -13.10 -5.96
CA LYS A 162 3.32 -12.22 -6.97
C LYS A 162 3.83 -10.88 -6.41
N THR A 163 3.26 -10.39 -5.31
CA THR A 163 3.69 -9.15 -4.65
C THR A 163 4.75 -9.35 -3.57
N MET A 164 4.92 -10.57 -3.05
CA MET A 164 5.84 -10.88 -1.94
C MET A 164 7.02 -11.77 -2.35
N GLN A 165 6.96 -12.39 -3.51
CA GLN A 165 8.10 -13.00 -4.17
C GLN A 165 9.09 -11.87 -4.47
N GLY A 166 10.08 -11.72 -3.59
CA GLY A 166 11.30 -11.03 -3.95
C GLY A 166 11.92 -11.78 -5.11
N GLU A 167 12.39 -11.05 -6.12
CA GLU A 167 13.20 -11.70 -7.13
C GLU A 167 14.46 -12.26 -6.46
N GLY A 168 14.80 -13.51 -6.82
CA GLY A 168 15.99 -14.17 -6.31
C GLY A 168 17.29 -13.39 -6.63
N PRO A 169 18.44 -13.90 -6.18
CA PRO A 169 19.72 -13.27 -6.52
C PRO A 169 19.83 -13.13 -8.04
N GLN A 170 20.14 -11.91 -8.50
CA GLN A 170 20.32 -11.65 -9.92
C GLN A 170 21.59 -12.37 -10.38
N LEU A 171 21.50 -13.19 -11.41
CA LEU A 171 22.64 -13.96 -11.91
C LEU A 171 23.53 -13.16 -12.87
N LEU A 172 22.97 -12.10 -13.45
CA LEU A 172 23.65 -11.21 -14.38
C LEU A 172 23.94 -9.87 -13.70
N LEU A 173 25.19 -9.42 -13.78
CA LEU A 173 25.60 -8.15 -13.20
C LEU A 173 24.91 -6.97 -13.91
N SER A 174 24.78 -7.03 -15.23
CA SER A 174 24.12 -5.99 -16.03
C SER A 174 22.68 -5.74 -15.59
N GLU A 175 21.92 -6.80 -15.32
CA GLU A 175 20.55 -6.71 -14.80
C GLU A 175 20.51 -6.17 -13.36
N ALA A 176 21.44 -6.61 -12.51
CA ALA A 176 21.54 -6.12 -11.13
C ALA A 176 21.82 -4.60 -11.09
N VAL A 177 22.74 -4.12 -11.92
CA VAL A 177 23.11 -2.71 -12.02
C VAL A 177 22.00 -1.88 -12.66
N SER A 178 21.34 -2.37 -13.72
CA SER A 178 20.15 -1.73 -14.30
C SER A 178 19.04 -1.56 -13.25
N ARG A 179 18.82 -2.64 -12.47
CA ARG A 179 18.08 -2.70 -11.19
C ARG A 179 18.35 -1.52 -10.28
N ALA A 180 19.59 -1.47 -9.82
CA ALA A 180 20.07 -0.52 -8.84
C ALA A 180 20.02 0.91 -9.37
N ALA A 181 20.42 1.16 -10.62
CA ALA A 181 20.38 2.47 -11.25
C ALA A 181 18.94 3.01 -11.32
N LYS A 182 17.98 2.16 -11.72
CA LYS A 182 16.55 2.52 -11.75
C LYS A 182 16.01 2.84 -10.36
N ALA A 183 16.36 2.04 -9.35
CA ALA A 183 15.92 2.26 -7.97
C ALA A 183 16.54 3.55 -7.37
N ALA A 184 17.79 3.85 -7.70
CA ALA A 184 18.49 5.05 -7.29
C ALA A 184 18.12 6.30 -8.11
N GLY A 185 17.36 6.15 -9.20
CA GLY A 185 17.04 7.23 -10.13
C GLY A 185 18.24 7.71 -10.95
N ALA A 186 19.33 6.95 -10.98
CA ALA A 186 20.54 7.27 -11.73
C ALA A 186 20.38 6.94 -13.22
N ARG A 187 20.98 7.78 -14.08
CA ARG A 187 21.05 7.55 -15.53
C ARG A 187 22.50 7.57 -16.00
N PRO A 188 22.92 6.63 -16.86
CA PRO A 188 24.26 6.64 -17.41
C PRO A 188 24.48 7.88 -18.28
N LEU A 189 25.70 8.43 -18.23
CA LEU A 189 26.12 9.55 -19.08
C LEU A 189 26.32 9.13 -20.55
N THR A 190 26.64 7.85 -20.76
CA THR A 190 26.72 7.22 -22.07
C THR A 190 25.33 6.74 -22.49
N SER A 191 25.12 5.42 -22.61
CA SER A 191 23.81 4.83 -22.84
C SER A 191 23.65 3.56 -21.99
N PRO A 192 22.41 3.16 -21.66
CA PRO A 192 22.15 1.90 -20.96
C PRO A 192 22.75 0.68 -21.67
N GLU A 193 22.77 0.68 -23.01
CA GLU A 193 23.30 -0.41 -23.84
C GLU A 193 24.83 -0.49 -23.76
N SER A 194 25.50 0.67 -23.75
CA SER A 194 26.95 0.73 -23.55
C SER A 194 27.32 0.23 -22.15
N LEU A 195 26.60 0.67 -21.12
CA LEU A 195 26.81 0.22 -19.75
C LEU A 195 26.57 -1.29 -19.60
N SER A 196 25.51 -1.83 -20.20
CA SER A 196 25.24 -3.27 -20.19
C SER A 196 26.38 -4.07 -20.82
N ARG A 197 26.89 -3.59 -21.97
CA ARG A 197 27.99 -4.24 -22.68
C ARG A 197 29.27 -4.29 -21.84
N ASP A 198 29.59 -3.20 -21.15
CA ASP A 198 30.78 -3.14 -20.29
C ASP A 198 30.65 -4.07 -19.07
N LEU A 199 29.43 -4.20 -18.52
CA LEU A 199 29.13 -5.10 -17.40
C LEU A 199 29.04 -6.58 -17.80
N GLU A 200 28.79 -6.86 -19.09
CA GLU A 200 28.80 -8.21 -19.67
C GLU A 200 30.20 -8.66 -20.09
N ALA A 201 31.23 -7.83 -19.89
CA ALA A 201 32.62 -8.23 -20.10
C ALA A 201 32.95 -9.50 -19.28
N PRO A 202 33.61 -10.52 -19.87
CA PRO A 202 33.81 -11.83 -19.24
C PRO A 202 34.47 -11.74 -17.87
N GLU A 203 35.47 -10.87 -17.71
CA GLU A 203 36.23 -10.72 -16.47
C GLU A 203 35.36 -10.16 -15.35
N VAL A 204 34.49 -9.19 -15.68
CA VAL A 204 33.60 -8.52 -14.72
C VAL A 204 32.48 -9.46 -14.29
N GLN A 205 31.85 -10.14 -15.25
CA GLN A 205 30.78 -11.09 -14.97
C GLN A 205 31.29 -12.31 -14.19
N GLU A 206 32.51 -12.78 -14.48
CA GLU A 206 33.14 -13.87 -13.73
C GLU A 206 33.48 -13.47 -12.30
N SER A 207 34.04 -12.26 -12.09
CA SER A 207 34.29 -11.73 -10.74
C SER A 207 33.00 -11.62 -9.93
N TYR A 208 31.90 -11.16 -10.55
CA TYR A 208 30.59 -11.10 -9.90
C TYR A 208 30.08 -12.49 -9.51
N ARG A 209 30.21 -13.48 -10.40
CA ARG A 209 29.80 -14.87 -10.16
C ARG A 209 30.57 -15.49 -9.00
N GLN A 210 31.88 -15.26 -8.92
CA GLN A 210 32.72 -15.74 -7.82
C GLN A 210 32.33 -15.10 -6.50
N GLN A 211 32.13 -13.78 -6.49
CA GLN A 211 31.67 -13.07 -5.29
C GLN A 211 30.31 -13.59 -4.80
N LEU A 212 29.35 -13.77 -5.72
CA LEU A 212 28.03 -14.29 -5.38
C LEU A 212 28.11 -15.71 -4.79
N ARG A 213 28.99 -16.57 -5.34
CA ARG A 213 29.23 -17.92 -4.80
C ARG A 213 29.80 -17.86 -3.38
N ALA A 214 30.81 -17.03 -3.15
CA ALA A 214 31.45 -16.86 -1.83
C ALA A 214 30.45 -16.36 -0.77
N ASP A 215 29.62 -15.36 -1.12
CA ASP A 215 28.61 -14.82 -0.21
C ASP A 215 27.53 -15.86 0.14
N ILE A 216 27.08 -16.64 -0.85
CA ILE A 216 26.13 -17.73 -0.63
C ILE A 216 26.75 -18.81 0.26
N GLN A 217 27.99 -19.20 0.02
CA GLN A 217 28.70 -20.21 0.81
C GLN A 217 28.86 -19.77 2.27
N LYS A 218 29.27 -18.51 2.49
CA LYS A 218 29.36 -17.93 3.84
C LYS A 218 28.00 -17.97 4.55
N ARG A 219 26.93 -17.53 3.87
CA ARG A 219 25.59 -17.55 4.44
C ARG A 219 25.12 -18.96 4.77
N LEU A 220 25.47 -19.94 3.95
CA LEU A 220 25.14 -21.34 4.17
C LEU A 220 25.80 -21.92 5.44
N GLN A 221 27.01 -21.47 5.75
CA GLN A 221 27.73 -21.85 6.96
C GLN A 221 27.18 -21.17 8.23
N GLU A 222 26.71 -19.93 8.09
CA GLU A 222 26.24 -19.12 9.21
C GLU A 222 24.73 -19.31 9.52
N ASP A 223 23.93 -19.85 8.60
CA ASP A 223 22.48 -19.99 8.79
C ASP A 223 22.13 -21.17 9.72
N PRO A 224 21.55 -20.91 10.90
CA PRO A 224 21.21 -21.96 11.87
C PRO A 224 20.13 -22.94 11.38
N ASN A 225 19.38 -22.58 10.32
CA ASN A 225 18.36 -23.43 9.73
C ASN A 225 18.87 -24.26 8.54
N TYR A 226 20.12 -24.04 8.10
CA TYR A 226 20.72 -24.84 7.05
C TYR A 226 21.17 -26.20 7.59
N SER A 227 20.85 -27.26 6.84
CA SER A 227 21.34 -28.61 7.11
C SER A 227 21.76 -29.27 5.79
N PRO A 228 23.03 -29.70 5.66
CA PRO A 228 23.50 -30.42 4.48
C PRO A 228 22.70 -31.67 4.15
N GLN A 229 22.13 -32.32 5.18
CA GLN A 229 21.31 -33.53 5.05
C GLN A 229 19.95 -33.22 4.40
N ARG A 230 19.38 -32.05 4.67
CA ARG A 230 18.11 -31.59 4.07
C ARG A 230 18.30 -30.99 2.67
N PHE A 231 19.49 -30.46 2.38
CA PHE A 231 19.82 -29.79 1.12
C PHE A 231 21.05 -30.41 0.47
N PRO A 232 20.99 -31.71 0.09
CA PRO A 232 22.15 -32.45 -0.38
C PRO A 232 22.71 -31.94 -1.71
N ASN A 233 22.00 -31.11 -2.48
CA ASN A 233 22.55 -30.55 -3.73
C ASN A 233 23.30 -29.22 -3.53
N ALA A 234 23.19 -28.59 -2.35
CA ALA A 234 23.83 -27.30 -2.10
C ALA A 234 25.36 -27.39 -2.13
N HIS A 235 25.94 -28.50 -1.66
CA HIS A 235 27.39 -28.72 -1.74
C HIS A 235 27.89 -28.79 -3.19
N ARG A 236 27.14 -29.40 -4.12
CA ARG A 236 27.56 -29.49 -5.54
C ARG A 236 27.61 -28.14 -6.23
N ALA A 237 26.76 -27.21 -5.82
CA ALA A 237 26.65 -25.89 -6.44
C ALA A 237 27.61 -24.86 -5.81
N PHE A 238 27.88 -24.97 -4.51
CA PHE A 238 28.53 -23.91 -3.73
C PHE A 238 29.74 -24.36 -2.91
N ALA A 239 30.06 -25.66 -2.79
CA ALA A 239 31.34 -26.07 -2.22
C ALA A 239 32.46 -25.77 -3.23
N GLU A 240 33.61 -25.30 -2.77
CA GLU A 240 34.81 -25.26 -3.61
C GLU A 240 35.22 -26.71 -3.95
N ASP A 241 35.60 -26.96 -5.21
CA ASP A 241 36.33 -28.19 -5.52
C ASP A 241 37.67 -28.14 -4.76
N PRO A 242 38.12 -29.26 -4.17
CA PRO A 242 39.36 -29.32 -3.40
C PRO A 242 40.61 -29.05 -4.23
#